data_AF-A0A6J7C011-F1
#
_entry.id   AF-A0A6J7C011-F1
#
_cell.length_a   1.000
_cell.length_b   1.000
_cell.length_c   1.000
_cell.angle_alpha   90.00
_cell.angle_beta   90.00
_cell.angle_gamma   90.00
#
_symmetry.space_group_name_H-M   'P 1'
#
loop_
_entity.id
_entity.type
_entity.pdbx_description
1 polymer ?
#
loop_
_entity_poly.entity_id
_entity_poly.type
_entity_poly.pdbx_seq_one_letter_code
_entity_poly.pdbx_strand_id
1 'polypeptide(L)'
;MPWLRSQLTAAVEAYAAGIHVDRERIEEAARDLDPSDPARMAEVMASGVFVPDDSPAQVAALARLEVLLALVEGWVDDVVTEASAGRLPSAIALRETMRRRRASGGPAEHTFATLVGLELRPRRLREAAALWEAVRLSSGTDARDGLWDHPDLLASAEDLESPEAIEAYVRRSAPLDLSGLGDLPDAPSGDAPSGDGQPGSPSA
;
A
#
# COMPACT_ATOMS: atom_id res chain seq x y z
N MET A 1 2.47 3.88 15.19
CA MET A 1 3.21 3.51 13.97
C MET A 1 4.07 4.67 13.46
N PRO A 2 5.38 4.70 13.75
CA PRO A 2 6.26 5.81 13.34
C PRO A 2 6.51 5.86 11.82
N TRP A 3 6.52 4.70 11.15
CA TRP A 3 6.93 4.56 9.76
C TRP A 3 5.88 5.09 8.76
N LEU A 4 4.59 5.03 9.09
CA LEU A 4 3.51 5.36 8.15
C LEU A 4 3.58 6.82 7.71
N ARG A 5 3.79 7.73 8.67
CA ARG A 5 3.95 9.16 8.38
C ARG A 5 5.15 9.40 7.46
N SER A 6 6.31 8.85 7.80
CA SER A 6 7.52 9.04 7.01
C SER A 6 7.36 8.47 5.60
N GLN A 7 6.68 7.33 5.44
CA GLN A 7 6.48 6.71 4.14
C GLN A 7 5.51 7.51 3.26
N LEU A 8 4.41 8.01 3.84
CA LEU A 8 3.49 8.92 3.15
C LEU A 8 4.18 10.22 2.71
N THR A 9 4.97 10.83 3.60
CA THR A 9 5.74 12.04 3.26
C THR A 9 6.74 11.75 2.14
N ALA A 10 7.49 10.65 2.22
CA ALA A 10 8.46 10.26 1.19
C ALA A 10 7.80 9.97 -0.17
N ALA A 11 6.60 9.38 -0.19
CA ALA A 11 5.86 9.14 -1.43
C ALA A 11 5.42 10.45 -2.11
N VAL A 12 4.95 11.42 -1.32
CA VAL A 12 4.59 12.76 -1.81
C VAL A 12 5.82 13.53 -2.27
N GLU A 13 6.92 13.49 -1.51
CA GLU A 13 8.19 14.11 -1.89
C GLU A 13 8.76 13.52 -3.17
N ALA A 14 8.73 12.18 -3.34
CA ALA A 14 9.19 11.51 -4.54
C ALA A 14 8.36 11.88 -5.77
N TYR A 15 7.04 12.03 -5.61
CA TYR A 15 6.18 12.53 -6.68
C TYR A 15 6.52 13.99 -7.05
N ALA A 16 6.64 14.87 -6.04
CA ALA A 16 6.94 16.29 -6.24
C ALA A 16 8.33 16.54 -6.83
N ALA A 17 9.33 15.73 -6.45
CA ALA A 17 10.70 15.83 -6.95
C ALA A 17 10.82 15.52 -8.45
N GLY A 18 9.88 14.75 -9.01
CA GLY A 18 9.84 14.42 -10.43
C GLY A 18 9.15 15.48 -11.31
N ILE A 19 8.55 16.53 -10.73
CA ILE A 19 7.90 17.60 -11.48
C ILE A 19 8.97 18.43 -12.19
N HIS A 20 9.31 18.02 -13.39
CA HIS A 20 10.20 18.73 -14.28
C HIS A 20 9.39 19.28 -15.46
N VAL A 21 9.52 20.59 -15.68
CA VAL A 21 9.00 21.22 -16.88
C VAL A 21 9.90 20.83 -18.04
N ASP A 22 9.37 20.06 -18.99
CA ASP A 22 10.07 19.70 -20.22
C ASP A 22 10.24 20.95 -21.09
N ARG A 23 11.38 21.62 -20.91
CA ARG A 23 11.71 22.85 -21.63
C ARG A 23 11.84 22.61 -23.12
N GLU A 24 12.25 21.42 -23.55
CA GLU A 24 12.45 21.07 -24.96
C GLU A 24 11.11 20.93 -25.68
N ARG A 25 10.12 20.27 -25.04
CA ARG A 25 8.72 20.26 -25.53
C ARG A 25 8.12 21.65 -25.59
N ILE A 26 8.36 22.49 -24.59
CA ILE A 26 7.87 23.88 -24.59
C ILE A 26 8.52 24.68 -25.72
N GLU A 27 9.83 24.54 -25.94
CA GLU A 27 10.56 25.21 -27.02
C GLU A 27 10.09 24.73 -28.41
N GLU A 28 9.75 23.45 -28.55
CA GLU A 28 9.20 22.89 -29.78
C GLU A 28 7.77 23.38 -30.04
N ALA A 29 6.90 23.37 -29.04
CA ALA A 29 5.55 23.94 -29.12
C ALA A 29 5.58 25.46 -29.40
N ALA A 30 6.54 26.18 -28.80
CA ALA A 30 6.72 27.61 -29.01
C ALA A 30 7.23 27.95 -30.42
N ARG A 31 7.92 27.03 -31.11
CA ARG A 31 8.35 27.22 -32.51
C ARG A 31 7.19 27.16 -33.49
N ASP A 32 6.17 26.38 -33.19
CA ASP A 32 4.97 26.23 -34.03
C ASP A 32 3.86 27.25 -33.70
N LEU A 33 4.04 28.03 -32.63
CA LEU A 33 3.13 29.08 -32.18
C LEU A 33 3.35 30.38 -32.96
N ASP A 34 2.36 30.77 -33.77
CA ASP A 34 2.27 32.11 -34.34
C ASP A 34 1.49 33.05 -33.38
N PRO A 35 2.13 34.08 -32.79
CA PRO A 35 1.47 35.00 -31.86
C PRO A 35 0.34 35.82 -32.49
N SER A 36 0.26 35.85 -33.82
CA SER A 36 -0.76 36.59 -34.57
C SER A 36 -2.05 35.80 -34.81
N ASP A 37 -2.07 34.50 -34.49
CA ASP A 37 -3.23 33.63 -34.64
C ASP A 37 -3.82 33.20 -33.28
N PRO A 38 -4.80 33.94 -32.75
CA PRO A 38 -5.43 33.62 -31.48
C PRO A 38 -6.23 32.30 -31.49
N ALA A 39 -6.63 31.79 -32.66
CA ALA A 39 -7.33 30.50 -32.75
C ALA A 39 -6.36 29.34 -32.50
N ARG A 40 -5.16 29.37 -33.10
CA ARG A 40 -4.10 28.40 -32.81
C ARG A 40 -3.63 28.42 -31.36
N MET A 41 -3.55 29.61 -30.75
CA MET A 41 -3.19 29.76 -29.34
C MET A 41 -4.18 29.02 -28.43
N ALA A 42 -5.49 29.12 -28.71
CA ALA A 42 -6.52 28.40 -27.98
C ALA A 42 -6.44 26.88 -28.19
N GLU A 43 -6.09 26.44 -29.40
CA GLU A 43 -5.94 25.03 -29.77
C GLU A 43 -4.73 24.37 -29.08
N VAL A 44 -3.58 25.06 -29.00
CA VAL A 44 -2.37 24.60 -28.31
C VAL A 44 -2.53 24.60 -26.78
N MET A 45 -3.28 25.56 -26.23
CA MET A 45 -3.62 25.55 -24.79
C MET A 45 -4.57 24.39 -24.45
N ALA A 46 -5.50 24.08 -25.35
CA ALA A 46 -6.42 22.95 -25.19
C ALA A 46 -5.73 21.58 -25.43
N SER A 47 -4.61 21.53 -26.15
CA SER A 47 -3.88 20.30 -26.43
C SER A 47 -3.07 19.76 -25.25
N GLY A 48 -2.89 20.58 -24.19
CA GLY A 48 -2.18 20.15 -22.99
C GLY A 48 -0.66 20.07 -23.16
N VAL A 49 -0.08 20.68 -24.19
CA VAL A 49 1.38 20.65 -24.47
C VAL A 49 2.26 21.20 -23.33
N PHE A 50 1.64 21.97 -22.44
CA PHE A 50 2.27 22.56 -21.24
C PHE A 50 2.05 21.74 -19.96
N VAL A 51 1.32 20.63 -20.03
CA VAL A 51 1.14 19.70 -18.91
C VAL A 51 2.31 18.71 -18.95
N PRO A 52 3.19 18.68 -17.94
CA PRO A 52 4.25 17.67 -17.87
C PRO A 52 3.63 16.27 -17.82
N ASP A 53 4.17 15.33 -18.60
CA ASP A 53 3.84 13.91 -18.45
C ASP A 53 4.56 13.36 -17.20
N ASP A 54 3.86 12.53 -16.42
CA ASP A 54 4.48 11.87 -15.27
C ASP A 54 5.58 10.90 -15.71
N SER A 55 6.76 11.02 -15.10
CA SER A 55 7.83 10.03 -15.27
C SER A 55 7.42 8.66 -14.71
N PRO A 56 8.02 7.55 -15.17
CA PRO A 56 7.74 6.22 -14.63
C PRO A 56 7.94 6.12 -13.11
N ALA A 57 8.89 6.87 -12.56
CA ALA A 57 9.13 6.94 -11.12
C ALA A 57 7.99 7.65 -10.36
N GLN A 58 7.41 8.71 -10.93
CA GLN A 58 6.24 9.41 -10.38
C GLN A 58 5.00 8.53 -10.41
N VAL A 59 4.74 7.86 -11.54
CA VAL A 59 3.63 6.90 -11.65
C VAL A 59 3.75 5.81 -10.58
N ALA A 60 4.95 5.27 -10.37
CA ALA A 60 5.18 4.28 -9.33
C ALA A 60 5.02 4.86 -7.91
N ALA A 61 5.41 6.11 -7.67
CA ALA A 61 5.20 6.78 -6.38
C ALA A 61 3.72 7.03 -6.09
N LEU A 62 2.96 7.49 -7.08
CA LEU A 62 1.51 7.64 -6.99
C LEU A 62 0.83 6.31 -6.72
N ALA A 63 1.17 5.26 -7.48
CA ALA A 63 0.60 3.93 -7.28
C ALA A 63 0.83 3.42 -5.85
N ARG A 64 2.03 3.61 -5.29
CA ARG A 64 2.33 3.26 -3.88
C ARG A 64 1.49 4.08 -2.90
N LEU A 65 1.37 5.39 -3.13
CA LEU A 65 0.56 6.27 -2.29
C LEU A 65 -0.93 5.88 -2.32
N GLU A 66 -1.47 5.58 -3.51
CA GLU A 66 -2.85 5.10 -3.68
C GLU A 66 -3.12 3.81 -2.92
N VAL A 67 -2.23 2.82 -3.02
CA VAL A 67 -2.36 1.55 -2.29
C VAL A 67 -2.35 1.80 -0.79
N LEU A 68 -1.39 2.59 -0.30
CA LEU A 68 -1.27 2.86 1.13
C LEU A 68 -2.50 3.58 1.69
N LEU A 69 -3.00 4.58 0.98
CA LEU A 69 -4.23 5.28 1.36
C LEU A 69 -5.45 4.36 1.30
N ALA A 70 -5.55 3.51 0.28
CA ALA A 70 -6.62 2.53 0.20
C ALA A 70 -6.59 1.54 1.37
N LEU A 71 -5.40 1.07 1.78
CA LEU A 71 -5.24 0.20 2.93
C LEU A 71 -5.62 0.90 4.24
N VAL A 72 -5.22 2.16 4.44
CA VAL A 72 -5.63 2.93 5.62
C VAL A 72 -7.15 3.06 5.67
N GLU A 73 -7.78 3.47 4.57
CA GLU A 73 -9.24 3.63 4.48
C GLU A 73 -9.98 2.31 4.69
N GLY A 74 -9.52 1.23 4.06
CA GLY A 74 -10.10 -0.10 4.22
C GLY A 74 -10.03 -0.60 5.66
N TRP A 75 -8.91 -0.35 6.35
CA TRP A 75 -8.74 -0.74 7.76
C TRP A 75 -9.69 0.05 8.64
N VAL A 76 -9.80 1.37 8.43
CA VAL A 76 -10.76 2.21 9.15
C VAL A 76 -12.20 1.74 8.92
N ASP A 77 -12.57 1.39 7.68
CA ASP A 77 -13.92 0.88 7.37
C ASP A 77 -14.22 -0.41 8.14
N ASP A 78 -13.28 -1.37 8.19
CA ASP A 78 -13.43 -2.62 8.94
C ASP A 78 -13.52 -2.39 10.45
N VAL A 79 -12.60 -1.60 11.01
CA VAL A 79 -12.60 -1.23 12.44
C VAL A 79 -13.89 -0.54 12.86
N VAL A 80 -14.35 0.45 12.09
CA VAL A 80 -15.58 1.18 12.39
C VAL A 80 -16.80 0.27 12.25
N THR A 81 -16.80 -0.65 11.30
CA THR A 81 -17.87 -1.63 11.12
C THR A 81 -17.98 -2.54 12.33
N GLU A 82 -16.87 -3.14 12.78
CA GLU A 82 -16.82 -3.96 14.00
C GLU A 82 -17.19 -3.15 15.24
N ALA A 83 -16.69 -1.92 15.35
CA ALA A 83 -17.01 -1.04 16.45
C ALA A 83 -18.49 -0.63 16.47
N SER A 84 -19.19 -0.62 15.34
CA SER A 84 -20.60 -0.24 15.27
C SER A 84 -21.56 -1.42 15.40
N ALA A 85 -21.09 -2.63 15.14
CA ALA A 85 -21.88 -3.85 15.17
C ALA A 85 -22.59 -4.04 16.53
N GLY A 86 -23.90 -4.30 16.50
CA GLY A 86 -24.74 -4.49 17.69
C GLY A 86 -25.00 -3.24 18.54
N ARG A 87 -24.34 -2.11 18.25
CA ARG A 87 -24.50 -0.84 19.00
C ARG A 87 -25.35 0.19 18.25
N LEU A 88 -25.32 0.17 16.92
CA LEU A 88 -26.07 1.09 16.08
C LEU A 88 -26.99 0.31 15.12
N PRO A 89 -28.33 0.37 15.31
CA PRO A 89 -29.27 -0.32 14.43
C PRO A 89 -29.14 0.09 12.95
N SER A 90 -28.72 1.32 12.69
CA SER A 90 -28.55 1.90 11.35
C SER A 90 -27.12 1.82 10.80
N ALA A 91 -26.21 1.05 11.44
CA ALA A 91 -24.81 0.97 11.05
C ALA A 91 -24.60 0.60 9.57
N ILE A 92 -25.34 -0.39 9.06
CA ILE A 92 -25.25 -0.85 7.66
C ILE A 92 -25.64 0.27 6.69
N ALA A 93 -26.74 0.98 6.97
CA ALA A 93 -27.22 2.07 6.14
C ALA A 93 -26.25 3.27 6.14
N LEU A 94 -25.67 3.59 7.31
CA LEU A 94 -24.64 4.63 7.43
C LEU A 94 -23.36 4.25 6.68
N ARG A 95 -22.90 3.00 6.79
CA ARG A 95 -21.73 2.49 6.06
C ARG A 95 -21.94 2.61 4.56
N GLU A 96 -23.10 2.19 4.04
CA GLU A 96 -23.43 2.33 2.61
C GLU A 96 -23.50 3.80 2.17
N THR A 97 -24.06 4.69 3.00
CA THR A 97 -24.10 6.13 2.73
C THR A 97 -22.69 6.72 2.63
N MET A 98 -21.80 6.36 3.57
CA MET A 98 -20.40 6.80 3.55
C MET A 98 -19.63 6.22 2.36
N ARG A 99 -19.89 4.96 1.98
CA ARG A 99 -19.28 4.33 0.80
C ARG A 99 -19.62 5.08 -0.49
N ARG A 100 -20.90 5.48 -0.65
CA ARG A 100 -21.33 6.28 -1.81
C ARG A 100 -20.67 7.65 -1.84
N ARG A 101 -20.60 8.33 -0.69
CA ARG A 101 -19.92 9.62 -0.57
C ARG A 101 -18.43 9.53 -0.92
N ARG A 102 -17.75 8.45 -0.49
CA ARG A 102 -16.35 8.19 -0.84
C ARG A 102 -16.16 7.88 -2.33
N ALA A 103 -17.13 7.19 -2.94
CA ALA A 103 -17.09 6.92 -4.38
C ALA A 103 -17.23 8.18 -5.25
N SER A 104 -17.93 9.21 -4.76
CA SER A 104 -18.05 10.51 -5.43
C SER A 104 -16.92 11.50 -5.11
N GLY A 105 -16.09 11.20 -4.11
CA GLY A 105 -15.07 12.13 -3.61
C GLY A 105 -15.65 13.37 -2.91
N GLY A 106 -14.82 14.08 -2.15
CA GLY A 106 -15.13 15.40 -1.61
C GLY A 106 -14.40 16.51 -2.37
N PRO A 107 -14.73 17.79 -2.12
CA PRO A 107 -14.07 18.93 -2.77
C PRO A 107 -12.55 18.96 -2.53
N ALA A 108 -12.10 18.52 -1.35
CA ALA A 108 -10.69 18.47 -1.00
C ALA A 108 -9.95 17.39 -1.81
N GLU A 109 -10.55 16.21 -1.95
CA GLU A 109 -10.03 15.09 -2.74
C GLU A 109 -9.95 15.44 -4.23
N HIS A 110 -10.96 16.13 -4.78
CA HIS A 110 -10.89 16.64 -6.16
C HIS A 110 -9.77 17.66 -6.35
N THR A 111 -9.61 18.58 -5.41
CA THR A 111 -8.53 19.58 -5.47
C THR A 111 -7.16 18.90 -5.39
N PHE A 112 -7.01 17.91 -4.51
CA PHE A 112 -5.77 17.15 -4.38
C PHE A 112 -5.46 16.32 -5.63
N ALA A 113 -6.48 15.68 -6.22
CA ALA A 113 -6.35 14.96 -7.49
C ALA A 113 -5.86 15.87 -8.62
N THR A 114 -6.36 17.12 -8.70
CA THR A 114 -5.88 18.09 -9.70
C THR A 114 -4.45 18.56 -9.45
N LEU A 115 -4.02 18.68 -8.20
CA LEU A 115 -2.68 19.20 -7.85
C LEU A 115 -1.59 18.13 -7.89
N VAL A 116 -1.93 16.89 -7.57
CA VAL A 116 -0.97 15.79 -7.34
C VAL A 116 -1.21 14.63 -8.30
N GLY A 117 -2.21 14.69 -9.18
CA GLY A 117 -2.54 13.56 -10.07
C GLY A 117 -3.03 12.31 -9.33
N LEU A 118 -3.27 12.41 -8.02
CA LEU A 118 -3.66 11.27 -7.19
C LEU A 118 -5.16 11.01 -7.30
N GLU A 119 -5.54 9.87 -7.89
CA GLU A 119 -6.94 9.46 -7.99
C GLU A 119 -7.24 8.30 -7.04
N LEU A 120 -8.02 8.58 -5.98
CA LEU A 120 -8.55 7.53 -5.12
C LEU A 120 -9.66 6.76 -5.85
N ARG A 121 -9.26 5.66 -6.51
CA ARG A 121 -10.19 4.81 -7.24
C ARG A 121 -11.19 4.15 -6.28
N PRO A 122 -12.52 4.36 -6.45
CA PRO A 122 -13.52 3.75 -5.57
C PRO A 122 -13.45 2.23 -5.51
N ARG A 123 -12.93 1.60 -6.56
CA ARG A 123 -12.70 0.15 -6.63
C ARG A 123 -11.66 -0.30 -5.60
N ARG A 124 -10.50 0.36 -5.55
CA ARG A 124 -9.41 0.02 -4.62
C ARG A 124 -9.81 0.16 -3.16
N LEU A 125 -10.61 1.17 -2.83
CA LEU A 125 -11.14 1.33 -1.47
C LEU A 125 -12.01 0.13 -1.04
N ARG A 126 -12.81 -0.42 -1.96
CA ARG A 126 -13.63 -1.61 -1.69
C ARG A 126 -12.78 -2.87 -1.57
N GLU A 127 -11.80 -3.04 -2.45
CA GLU A 127 -10.85 -4.16 -2.44
C GLU A 127 -10.06 -4.19 -1.13
N ALA A 128 -9.55 -3.04 -0.68
CA ALA A 128 -8.86 -2.92 0.60
C ALA A 128 -9.78 -3.24 1.80
N ALA A 129 -11.01 -2.74 1.81
CA ALA A 129 -11.97 -3.08 2.87
C ALA A 129 -12.27 -4.59 2.93
N ALA A 130 -12.43 -5.24 1.77
CA ALA A 130 -12.63 -6.68 1.68
C ALA A 130 -11.39 -7.46 2.15
N LEU A 131 -10.18 -6.98 1.85
CA LEU A 131 -8.94 -7.58 2.33
C LEU A 131 -8.87 -7.56 3.86
N TRP A 132 -9.14 -6.43 4.50
CA TRP A 132 -9.08 -6.32 5.96
C TRP A 132 -10.14 -7.17 6.66
N GLU A 133 -11.36 -7.21 6.11
CA GLU A 133 -12.41 -8.11 6.57
C GLU A 133 -11.96 -9.58 6.47
N ALA A 134 -11.37 -9.98 5.34
CA ALA A 134 -10.89 -11.34 5.12
C ALA A 134 -9.75 -11.74 6.08
N VAL A 135 -8.79 -10.84 6.31
CA VAL A 135 -7.71 -11.05 7.29
C VAL A 135 -8.30 -11.23 8.69
N ARG A 136 -9.22 -10.35 9.11
CA ARG A 136 -9.87 -10.43 10.43
C ARG A 136 -10.67 -11.71 10.60
N LEU A 137 -11.46 -12.10 9.59
CA LEU A 137 -12.26 -13.33 9.65
C LEU A 137 -11.38 -14.59 9.69
N SER A 138 -10.22 -14.57 9.03
CA SER A 138 -9.30 -15.71 8.99
C SER A 138 -8.40 -15.82 10.22
N SER A 139 -7.91 -14.69 10.74
CA SER A 139 -6.79 -14.68 11.72
C SER A 139 -7.06 -13.81 12.96
N GLY A 140 -8.22 -13.15 13.04
CA GLY A 140 -8.60 -12.31 14.16
C GLY A 140 -8.11 -10.85 14.06
N THR A 141 -8.58 -10.04 15.01
CA THR A 141 -8.31 -8.59 15.07
C THR A 141 -6.84 -8.28 15.33
N ASP A 142 -6.19 -9.03 16.22
CA ASP A 142 -4.79 -8.79 16.58
C ASP A 142 -3.85 -9.06 15.39
N ALA A 143 -4.11 -10.13 14.63
CA ALA A 143 -3.36 -10.42 13.41
C ALA A 143 -3.57 -9.33 12.34
N ARG A 144 -4.82 -8.86 12.17
CA ARG A 144 -5.15 -7.73 11.29
C ARG A 144 -4.35 -6.48 11.67
N ASP A 145 -4.35 -6.12 12.95
CA ASP A 145 -3.71 -4.88 13.41
C ASP A 145 -2.17 -4.99 13.42
N GLY A 146 -1.63 -6.18 13.68
CA GLY A 146 -0.19 -6.46 13.63
C GLY A 146 0.44 -6.29 12.24
N LEU A 147 -0.35 -6.34 11.16
CA LEU A 147 0.17 -6.03 9.81
C LEU A 147 0.67 -4.59 9.66
N TRP A 148 0.28 -3.69 10.56
CA TRP A 148 0.80 -2.33 10.59
C TRP A 148 2.19 -2.23 11.25
N ASP A 149 2.73 -3.29 11.84
CA ASP A 149 4.00 -3.23 12.57
C ASP A 149 5.18 -2.95 11.65
N HIS A 150 5.10 -3.36 10.38
CA HIS A 150 6.14 -3.12 9.40
C HIS A 150 5.55 -2.94 7.99
N PRO A 151 6.06 -2.01 7.15
CA PRO A 151 5.55 -1.78 5.80
C PRO A 151 5.56 -3.02 4.91
N ASP A 152 6.56 -3.91 5.06
CA ASP A 152 6.69 -5.13 4.24
C ASP A 152 5.60 -6.18 4.52
N LEU A 153 4.85 -6.02 5.61
CA LEU A 153 3.73 -6.91 5.93
C LEU A 153 2.45 -6.51 5.20
N LEU A 154 2.38 -5.29 4.67
CA LEU A 154 1.17 -4.80 4.02
C LEU A 154 0.99 -5.38 2.62
N ALA A 155 -0.27 -5.42 2.21
CA ALA A 155 -0.66 -5.81 0.87
C ALA A 155 -0.11 -4.83 -0.17
N SER A 156 0.32 -5.37 -1.30
CA SER A 156 0.72 -4.60 -2.48
C SER A 156 -0.49 -4.27 -3.36
N ALA A 157 -0.25 -3.57 -4.48
CA ALA A 157 -1.30 -3.33 -5.48
C ALA A 157 -1.85 -4.64 -6.04
N GLU A 158 -0.98 -5.63 -6.28
CA GLU A 158 -1.29 -6.92 -6.89
C GLU A 158 -2.22 -7.74 -6.00
N ASP A 159 -2.01 -7.67 -4.68
CA ASP A 159 -2.85 -8.34 -3.68
C ASP A 159 -4.30 -7.81 -3.66
N LEU A 160 -4.57 -6.64 -4.26
CA LEU A 160 -5.89 -6.02 -4.35
C LEU A 160 -6.56 -6.21 -5.73
N GLU A 161 -5.92 -6.88 -6.69
CA GLU A 161 -6.41 -6.93 -8.08
C GLU A 161 -7.62 -7.84 -8.27
N SER A 162 -7.73 -8.89 -7.47
CA SER A 162 -8.81 -9.88 -7.56
C SER A 162 -9.13 -10.51 -6.20
N PRO A 163 -10.31 -11.12 -6.02
CA PRO A 163 -10.63 -11.90 -4.83
C PRO A 163 -9.61 -13.00 -4.53
N GLU A 164 -9.11 -13.68 -5.56
CA GLU A 164 -8.11 -14.75 -5.41
C GLU A 164 -6.76 -14.21 -4.92
N ALA A 165 -6.37 -13.00 -5.34
CA ALA A 165 -5.17 -12.33 -4.86
C ALA A 165 -5.30 -11.96 -3.37
N ILE A 166 -6.48 -11.48 -2.94
CA ILE A 166 -6.78 -11.23 -1.53
C ILE A 166 -6.68 -12.53 -0.72
N GLU A 167 -7.28 -13.62 -1.20
CA GLU A 167 -7.17 -14.91 -0.51
C GLU A 167 -5.72 -15.41 -0.41
N ALA A 168 -4.92 -15.22 -1.46
CA ALA A 168 -3.50 -15.55 -1.44
C ALA A 168 -2.74 -14.71 -0.41
N TYR A 169 -3.04 -13.41 -0.32
CA TYR A 169 -2.49 -12.52 0.69
C TYR A 169 -2.87 -12.97 2.12
N VAL A 170 -4.13 -13.31 2.35
CA VAL A 170 -4.61 -13.77 3.67
C VAL A 170 -3.88 -15.03 4.12
N ARG A 171 -3.65 -15.99 3.22
CA ARG A 171 -2.85 -17.18 3.54
C ARG A 171 -1.39 -16.84 3.83
N ARG A 172 -0.79 -15.90 3.09
CA ARG A 172 0.60 -15.46 3.27
C ARG A 172 0.81 -14.70 4.57
N SER A 173 -0.18 -13.92 4.99
CA SER A 173 -0.14 -13.07 6.19
C SER A 173 -0.60 -13.77 7.46
N ALA A 174 -1.11 -14.99 7.37
CA ALA A 174 -1.54 -15.77 8.52
C ALA A 174 -0.36 -16.03 9.48
N PRO A 175 -0.56 -15.90 10.81
CA PRO A 175 0.46 -16.24 11.79
C PRO A 175 0.95 -17.68 11.60
N LEU A 176 2.26 -17.89 11.72
CA LEU A 176 2.84 -19.24 11.67
C LEU A 176 2.33 -20.04 12.87
N ASP A 177 1.66 -21.16 12.60
CA ASP A 177 1.31 -22.12 13.64
C ASP A 177 2.55 -22.95 14.02
N LEU A 178 3.27 -22.47 15.04
CA LEU A 178 4.45 -23.13 15.58
C LEU A 178 4.10 -24.19 16.64
N SER A 179 2.82 -24.48 16.86
CA SER A 179 2.38 -25.45 17.87
C SER A 179 2.91 -26.86 17.60
N GLY A 180 3.19 -27.18 16.32
CA GLY A 180 3.79 -28.46 15.90
C GLY A 180 5.32 -28.54 16.02
N LEU A 181 6.03 -27.44 16.31
CA LEU A 181 7.49 -27.48 16.49
C LEU A 181 7.92 -28.03 17.86
N GLY A 182 7.00 -28.12 18.83
CA GLY A 182 7.28 -28.66 20.17
C GLY A 182 7.44 -30.18 20.22
N ASP A 183 7.08 -30.88 19.14
CA ASP A 183 7.09 -32.36 19.05
C ASP A 183 8.27 -32.89 18.20
N LEU A 184 9.23 -32.02 17.87
CA LEU A 184 10.46 -32.42 17.20
C LEU A 184 11.32 -33.24 18.19
N PRO A 185 11.78 -34.45 17.82
CA PRO A 185 12.68 -35.21 18.66
C PRO A 185 13.95 -34.41 18.91
N ASP A 186 14.41 -34.39 20.17
CA ASP A 186 15.66 -33.73 20.57
C ASP A 186 16.77 -34.07 19.58
N ALA A 187 17.49 -33.04 19.12
CA ALA A 187 18.63 -33.22 18.23
C ALA A 187 19.56 -34.28 18.85
N PRO A 188 20.00 -35.29 18.07
CA PRO A 188 20.82 -36.36 18.62
C PRO A 188 22.04 -35.73 19.28
N SER A 189 22.13 -35.94 20.59
CA SER A 189 23.29 -35.56 21.37
C SER A 189 24.47 -36.30 20.75
N GLY A 190 25.27 -35.59 19.96
CA GLY A 190 26.46 -36.15 19.34
C GLY A 190 27.35 -36.69 20.43
N ASP A 191 27.48 -38.01 20.49
CA ASP A 191 28.45 -38.70 21.32
C ASP A 191 29.82 -38.16 20.90
N ALA A 192 30.35 -37.22 21.70
CA ALA A 192 31.73 -36.80 21.56
C ALA A 192 32.59 -38.04 21.87
N PRO A 193 33.48 -38.47 20.95
CA PRO A 193 34.30 -39.63 21.22
C PRO A 193 35.19 -39.31 22.42
N SER A 194 34.95 -40.02 23.52
CA SER A 194 35.79 -39.99 24.71
C SER A 194 37.16 -40.53 24.32
N GLY A 195 38.10 -39.60 24.10
CA GLY A 195 39.49 -39.93 23.85
C GLY A 195 40.15 -40.43 25.13
N ASP A 196 40.17 -41.74 25.33
CA ASP A 196 41.05 -42.40 26.29
C ASP A 196 42.50 -42.31 25.80
N GLY A 197 43.13 -41.18 26.09
CA GLY A 197 44.58 -40.99 26.02
C GLY A 197 45.18 -41.07 27.41
N GLN A 198 45.49 -42.28 27.87
CA GLN A 198 46.20 -42.52 29.14
C GLN A 198 47.58 -41.83 29.13
N PRO A 199 47.98 -41.08 30.19
CA PRO A 199 49.30 -40.46 30.26
C PRO A 199 50.35 -41.52 30.60
N GLY A 200 51.25 -41.79 29.66
CA GLY A 200 52.49 -42.52 29.91
C GLY A 200 53.52 -41.64 30.61
N SER A 201 53.95 -42.04 31.80
CA SER A 201 55.15 -41.58 32.50
C SER A 201 55.58 -42.72 33.45
N PRO A 202 56.83 -42.87 33.90
CA PRO A 202 58.08 -42.12 33.60
C PRO A 202 59.36 -43.01 33.45
N SER A 203 60.53 -42.35 33.38
CA SER A 203 61.92 -42.82 33.65
C SER A 203 62.76 -43.11 32.38
N ALA A 204 64.02 -42.67 32.23
CA ALA A 204 65.00 -42.03 33.12
C ALA A 204 65.93 -41.12 32.31
#